data_AF-A0A1R3INW2-F1
#
_entry.id   AF-A0A1R3INW2-F1
#
_cell.length_a   1.000
_cell.length_b   1.000
_cell.length_c   1.000
_cell.angle_alpha   90.00
_cell.angle_beta   90.00
_cell.angle_gamma   90.00
#
_symmetry.space_group_name_H-M   'P 1'
#
loop_
_entity.id
_entity.type
_entity.pdbx_description
1 polymer ?
#
loop_
_entity_poly.entity_id
_entity_poly.type
_entity_poly.pdbx_seq_one_letter_code
_entity_poly.pdbx_strand_id
1 'polypeptide(L)'
;MLRFASKRLLGLATGEAASSRPVQILPRLYHENVIDHYNNPRNVGSFDKNDPNVGTGLVGAPACGDVMKLQIKIDEKSGKIMDACFKTFGCGSAIASSSVATEWVKGKSTEEVLTIKNTEIAKHLSLPPVKLHCSMLAEDAIKAAVKDVEAKRAKLNGSEAAPADKAADA
;
A
#
# COMPACT_ATOMS: atom_id res chain seq x y z
N MET A 1 16.23 -55.60 -74.91
CA MET A 1 14.85 -55.94 -74.49
C MET A 1 14.32 -54.84 -73.59
N LEU A 2 13.15 -54.32 -73.97
CA LEU A 2 12.33 -53.28 -73.35
C LEU A 2 11.91 -53.59 -71.90
N ARG A 3 11.75 -52.54 -71.07
CA ARG A 3 10.61 -52.23 -70.16
C ARG A 3 11.00 -51.02 -69.29
N PHE A 4 10.66 -49.79 -69.70
CA PHE A 4 9.47 -49.01 -69.31
C PHE A 4 9.17 -48.90 -67.80
N ALA A 5 9.41 -47.67 -67.31
CA ALA A 5 8.58 -46.84 -66.42
C ALA A 5 8.11 -47.37 -65.05
N SER A 6 8.42 -46.61 -63.99
CA SER A 6 7.41 -45.71 -63.41
C SER A 6 8.03 -44.72 -62.41
N LYS A 7 7.68 -43.44 -62.58
CA LYS A 7 7.93 -42.33 -61.66
C LYS A 7 7.31 -42.65 -60.30
N ARG A 8 8.09 -42.57 -59.22
CA ARG A 8 7.53 -42.28 -57.89
C ARG A 8 7.88 -40.83 -57.56
N LEU A 9 6.84 -40.01 -57.52
CA LEU A 9 6.86 -38.61 -57.15
C LEU A 9 7.69 -38.40 -55.87
N LEU A 10 8.71 -37.53 -55.96
CA LEU A 10 9.19 -36.80 -54.79
C LEU A 10 8.05 -35.90 -54.30
N GLY A 11 7.31 -36.37 -53.31
CA GLY A 11 6.49 -35.49 -52.47
C GLY A 11 7.41 -34.75 -51.51
N LEU A 12 7.85 -33.55 -51.90
CA LEU A 12 8.37 -32.55 -50.97
C LEU A 12 7.20 -32.13 -50.07
N ALA A 13 7.06 -32.79 -48.93
CA ALA A 13 6.32 -32.24 -47.82
C ALA A 13 7.11 -31.04 -47.32
N THR A 14 6.78 -29.85 -47.82
CA THR A 14 7.13 -28.59 -47.15
C THR A 14 6.31 -28.53 -45.87
N GLY A 15 6.80 -29.23 -44.84
CA GLY A 15 6.37 -28.97 -43.48
C GLY A 15 6.79 -27.54 -43.17
N GLU A 16 5.83 -26.61 -43.18
CA GLU A 16 5.98 -25.33 -42.51
C GLU A 16 6.24 -25.64 -41.04
N ALA A 17 7.52 -25.63 -40.68
CA ALA A 17 7.94 -25.61 -39.30
C ALA A 17 7.34 -24.34 -38.69
N ALA A 18 6.31 -24.52 -37.87
CA ALA A 18 5.73 -23.46 -37.07
C ALA A 18 6.87 -22.78 -36.32
N SER A 19 7.22 -21.57 -36.75
CA SER A 19 8.24 -20.73 -36.14
C SER A 19 7.80 -20.42 -34.72
N SER A 20 8.28 -21.21 -33.76
CA SER A 20 8.11 -20.94 -32.34
C SER A 20 8.89 -19.68 -32.03
N ARG A 21 8.21 -18.53 -32.07
CA ARG A 21 8.78 -17.28 -31.56
C ARG A 21 9.25 -17.54 -30.14
N PRO A 22 10.51 -17.25 -29.79
CA PRO A 22 10.94 -17.37 -28.41
C PRO A 22 10.04 -16.46 -27.57
N VAL A 23 9.38 -17.02 -26.57
CA VAL A 23 8.67 -16.24 -25.56
C VAL A 23 9.74 -15.40 -24.87
N GLN A 24 9.84 -14.13 -25.22
CA GLN A 24 10.73 -13.20 -24.54
C GLN A 24 10.17 -12.97 -23.13
N ILE A 25 10.74 -13.66 -22.15
CA ILE A 25 10.48 -13.41 -20.74
C ILE A 25 11.19 -12.11 -20.39
N LEU A 26 10.51 -10.98 -20.61
CA LEU A 26 11.00 -9.71 -20.12
C LEU A 26 11.05 -9.78 -18.59
N PRO A 27 12.20 -9.48 -17.96
CA PRO A 27 12.27 -9.41 -16.51
C PRO A 27 11.25 -8.39 -16.02
N ARG A 28 10.39 -8.80 -15.07
CA ARG A 28 9.44 -7.89 -14.40
C ARG A 28 10.25 -7.01 -13.45
N LEU A 29 10.81 -5.94 -14.00
CA LEU A 29 11.63 -5.00 -13.25
C LEU A 29 10.73 -4.16 -12.35
N TYR A 30 10.99 -4.21 -11.05
CA TYR A 30 10.52 -3.20 -10.12
C TYR A 30 11.37 -1.94 -10.28
N HIS A 31 10.75 -0.78 -10.07
CA HIS A 31 11.50 0.47 -10.01
C HIS A 31 12.46 0.45 -8.82
N GLU A 32 13.62 1.11 -8.95
CA GLU A 32 14.65 1.16 -7.90
C GLU A 32 14.09 1.64 -6.54
N ASN A 33 13.24 2.66 -6.54
CA ASN A 33 12.56 3.15 -5.34
C ASN A 33 11.72 2.05 -4.66
N VAL A 34 11.00 1.23 -5.43
CA VAL A 34 10.22 0.12 -4.87
C VAL A 34 11.15 -0.92 -4.24
N ILE A 35 12.26 -1.23 -4.91
CA ILE A 35 13.26 -2.19 -4.41
C ILE A 35 13.90 -1.67 -3.12
N ASP A 36 14.25 -0.39 -3.07
CA ASP A 36 14.88 0.21 -1.90
C ASP A 36 13.94 0.20 -0.68
N HIS A 37 12.70 0.68 -0.83
CA HIS A 37 11.72 0.63 0.27
C HIS A 37 11.27 -0.78 0.63
N TYR A 38 11.39 -1.76 -0.29
CA TYR A 38 11.11 -3.16 0.02
C TYR A 38 12.23 -3.82 0.82
N ASN A 39 13.49 -3.63 0.41
CA ASN A 39 14.65 -4.25 1.05
C ASN A 39 15.00 -3.55 2.37
N ASN A 40 14.85 -2.23 2.43
CA ASN A 40 15.16 -1.40 3.58
C ASN A 40 13.91 -0.58 4.00
N PRO A 41 12.80 -1.20 4.43
CA PRO A 41 11.60 -0.45 4.76
C PRO A 41 11.83 0.49 5.94
N ARG A 42 11.38 1.74 5.82
CA ARG A 42 11.57 2.77 6.85
C ARG A 42 10.41 2.73 7.83
N ASN A 43 10.72 2.82 9.13
CA ASN A 43 9.70 2.96 10.18
C ASN A 43 8.76 1.74 10.31
N VAL A 44 9.30 0.54 10.10
CA VAL A 44 8.61 -0.70 10.45
C VAL A 44 8.52 -0.78 11.97
N GLY A 45 7.30 -0.93 12.49
CA GLY A 45 7.11 -0.95 13.94
C GLY A 45 5.65 -0.84 14.35
N SER A 46 5.43 -0.64 15.64
CA SER A 46 4.10 -0.35 16.16
C SER A 46 4.19 0.43 17.45
N PHE A 47 3.26 1.35 17.64
CA PHE A 47 3.06 2.07 18.89
C PHE A 47 1.97 1.39 19.74
N ASP A 48 1.94 1.73 21.03
CA ASP A 48 0.84 1.35 21.91
C ASP A 48 -0.46 1.97 21.40
N LYS A 49 -1.51 1.16 21.31
CA LYS A 49 -2.84 1.60 20.87
C LYS A 49 -3.56 2.42 21.96
N ASN A 50 -3.15 2.23 23.22
CA ASN A 50 -3.74 2.91 24.37
C ASN A 50 -3.18 4.33 24.57
N ASP A 51 -2.08 4.69 23.89
CA ASP A 51 -1.56 6.05 23.92
C ASP A 51 -2.61 7.01 23.31
N PRO A 52 -3.07 8.05 24.06
CA PRO A 52 -4.06 9.01 23.58
C PRO A 52 -3.55 9.80 22.37
N ASN A 53 -2.23 9.92 22.21
CA ASN A 53 -1.58 10.67 21.14
C ASN A 53 -1.29 9.83 19.90
N VAL A 54 -1.65 8.54 19.92
CA VAL A 54 -1.42 7.64 18.80
C VAL A 54 -2.71 7.35 18.06
N GLY A 55 -2.73 7.67 16.76
CA GLY A 55 -3.78 7.24 15.84
C GLY A 55 -3.42 5.93 15.19
N THR A 56 -4.40 5.04 15.02
CA THR A 56 -4.21 3.77 14.32
C THR A 56 -5.20 3.62 13.17
N GLY A 57 -4.67 3.59 11.95
CA GLY A 57 -5.39 3.19 10.74
C GLY A 57 -5.12 1.74 10.43
N LEU A 58 -6.15 0.90 10.42
CA LEU A 58 -6.08 -0.48 9.92
C LEU A 58 -7.01 -0.60 8.72
N VAL A 59 -6.43 -0.86 7.55
CA VAL A 59 -7.16 -0.92 6.27
C VAL A 59 -6.74 -2.14 5.46
N GLY A 60 -7.55 -2.50 4.47
CA GLY A 60 -7.37 -3.68 3.64
C GLY A 60 -8.11 -4.91 4.19
N ALA A 61 -8.05 -5.99 3.41
CA ALA A 61 -8.75 -7.22 3.71
C ALA A 61 -7.85 -8.42 3.39
N PRO A 62 -7.75 -9.43 4.28
CA PRO A 62 -6.96 -10.63 4.02
C PRO A 62 -7.36 -11.35 2.73
N ALA A 63 -8.65 -11.29 2.35
CA ALA A 63 -9.15 -11.88 1.12
C ALA A 63 -8.55 -11.25 -0.16
N CYS A 64 -8.16 -9.98 -0.10
CA CYS A 64 -7.52 -9.27 -1.21
C CYS A 64 -5.99 -9.42 -1.21
N GLY A 65 -5.42 -10.02 -0.16
CA GLY A 65 -3.99 -10.23 -0.02
C GLY A 65 -3.20 -9.02 0.49
N ASP A 66 -3.85 -7.88 0.72
CA ASP A 66 -3.21 -6.67 1.25
C ASP A 66 -3.93 -6.16 2.53
N VAL A 67 -3.17 -5.97 3.60
CA VAL A 67 -3.62 -5.43 4.89
C VAL A 67 -2.54 -4.52 5.45
N MET A 68 -2.88 -3.26 5.73
CA MET A 68 -1.95 -2.26 6.22
C MET A 68 -2.42 -1.69 7.55
N LYS A 69 -1.52 -1.71 8.54
CA LYS A 69 -1.64 -0.99 9.81
C LYS A 69 -0.65 0.17 9.80
N LEU A 70 -1.15 1.39 9.81
CA LEU A 70 -0.35 2.61 9.95
C LEU A 70 -0.70 3.29 11.27
N GLN A 71 0.31 3.67 12.02
CA GLN A 71 0.16 4.38 13.29
C GLN A 71 0.93 5.68 13.23
N ILE A 72 0.29 6.77 13.65
CA ILE A 72 0.90 8.10 13.76
C ILE A 72 0.88 8.55 15.21
N LYS A 73 1.95 9.19 15.66
CA LYS A 73 2.05 9.82 16.98
C LYS A 73 2.06 11.33 16.81
N ILE A 74 1.10 12.01 17.43
CA ILE A 74 0.94 13.46 17.32
C ILE A 74 1.45 14.12 18.60
N ASP A 75 2.10 15.28 18.45
CA ASP A 75 2.39 16.17 19.56
C ASP A 75 1.14 16.96 19.95
N GLU A 76 0.80 16.96 21.23
CA GLU A 76 -0.33 17.71 21.78
C GLU A 76 -0.16 19.22 21.61
N LYS A 77 1.07 19.73 21.71
CA LYS A 77 1.34 21.17 21.72
C LYS A 77 1.35 21.77 20.33
N SER A 78 2.06 21.13 19.40
CA SER A 78 2.18 21.62 18.03
C SER A 78 1.09 21.11 17.09
N GLY A 79 0.37 20.05 17.46
CA GLY A 79 -0.59 19.39 16.58
C GLY A 79 0.05 18.64 15.40
N LYS A 80 1.39 18.52 15.37
CA LYS A 80 2.14 17.88 14.29
C LYS A 80 2.43 16.42 14.58
N ILE A 81 2.59 15.64 13.51
CA ILE A 81 2.98 14.23 13.61
C ILE A 81 4.48 14.16 13.93
N MET A 82 4.82 13.69 15.14
CA MET A 82 6.22 13.51 15.54
C MET A 82 6.83 12.28 14.92
N ASP A 83 6.07 11.18 14.88
CA ASP A 83 6.56 9.90 14.41
C ASP A 83 5.41 9.09 13.78
N ALA A 84 5.78 8.15 12.93
CA ALA A 84 4.86 7.26 12.24
C ALA A 84 5.52 5.90 12.08
N CYS A 85 4.75 4.84 12.25
CA CYS A 85 5.19 3.46 12.10
C CYS A 85 4.16 2.65 11.35
N PHE A 86 4.61 1.62 10.63
CA PHE A 86 3.70 0.73 9.91
C PHE A 86 4.02 -0.75 10.11
N LYS A 87 2.99 -1.57 9.89
CA LYS A 87 3.08 -3.00 9.60
C LYS A 87 2.14 -3.29 8.44
N THR A 88 2.64 -3.97 7.41
CA THR A 88 1.81 -4.30 6.25
C THR A 88 2.04 -5.75 5.86
N PHE A 89 0.98 -6.37 5.39
CA PHE A 89 0.99 -7.66 4.72
C PHE A 89 0.51 -7.41 3.30
N GLY A 90 1.30 -7.78 2.31
CA GLY A 90 0.97 -7.51 0.93
C GLY A 90 2.14 -7.70 -0.01
N CYS A 91 1.95 -7.34 -1.27
CA CYS A 91 3.02 -7.40 -2.26
C CYS A 91 4.12 -6.35 -2.01
N GLY A 92 5.29 -6.50 -2.64
CA GLY A 92 6.42 -5.56 -2.45
C GLY A 92 6.06 -4.09 -2.72
N SER A 93 5.16 -3.82 -3.66
CA SER A 93 4.64 -2.47 -3.94
C SER A 93 3.79 -1.92 -2.80
N ALA A 94 3.05 -2.76 -2.07
CA ALA A 94 2.31 -2.36 -0.88
C ALA A 94 3.28 -1.99 0.25
N ILE A 95 4.31 -2.81 0.49
CA ILE A 95 5.39 -2.51 1.46
C ILE A 95 6.08 -1.19 1.14
N ALA A 96 6.47 -0.98 -0.12
CA ALA A 96 7.09 0.25 -0.54
C ALA A 96 6.16 1.47 -0.36
N SER A 97 4.89 1.33 -0.74
CA SER A 97 3.90 2.41 -0.58
C SER A 97 3.67 2.76 0.88
N SER A 98 3.63 1.77 1.77
CA SER A 98 3.52 1.98 3.21
C SER A 98 4.75 2.68 3.80
N SER A 99 5.96 2.29 3.39
CA SER A 99 7.20 2.94 3.83
C SER A 99 7.25 4.41 3.43
N VAL A 100 6.97 4.72 2.15
CA VAL A 100 6.93 6.09 1.64
C VAL A 100 5.89 6.93 2.38
N ALA A 101 4.70 6.37 2.59
CA ALA A 101 3.65 7.02 3.35
C ALA A 101 4.13 7.41 4.76
N THR A 102 4.78 6.51 5.50
CA THR A 102 5.28 6.83 6.84
C THR A 102 6.35 7.91 6.87
N GLU A 103 7.19 8.01 5.84
CA GLU A 103 8.18 9.09 5.75
C GLU A 103 7.52 10.43 5.44
N TRP A 104 6.51 10.43 4.57
CA TRP A 104 5.84 11.65 4.12
C TRP A 104 4.92 12.27 5.18
N VAL A 105 4.40 11.48 6.12
CA VAL A 105 3.54 12.00 7.18
C VAL A 105 4.32 12.61 8.35
N LYS A 106 5.60 12.25 8.53
CA LYS A 106 6.42 12.75 9.63
C LYS A 106 6.66 14.25 9.49
N GLY A 107 6.51 14.98 10.59
CA GLY A 107 6.74 16.42 10.67
C GLY A 107 5.63 17.30 10.10
N LYS A 108 4.62 16.72 9.45
CA LYS A 108 3.48 17.44 8.87
C LYS A 108 2.31 17.58 9.85
N SER A 109 1.42 18.52 9.59
CA SER A 109 0.15 18.62 10.31
C SER A 109 -0.87 17.58 9.84
N THR A 110 -1.92 17.36 10.62
CA THR A 110 -3.03 16.47 10.26
C THR A 110 -3.69 16.89 8.95
N GLU A 111 -3.86 18.19 8.72
CA GLU A 111 -4.51 18.74 7.53
C GLU A 111 -3.64 18.57 6.29
N GLU A 112 -2.34 18.83 6.40
CA GLU A 112 -1.38 18.64 5.30
C GLU A 112 -1.32 17.18 4.86
N VAL A 113 -1.37 16.27 5.82
CA VAL A 113 -1.30 14.83 5.55
C VAL A 113 -2.54 14.31 4.81
N LEU A 114 -3.72 14.90 5.06
CA LEU A 114 -4.93 14.57 4.31
C LEU A 114 -4.88 15.01 2.85
N THR A 115 -3.97 15.93 2.49
CA THR A 115 -3.79 16.36 1.09
C THR A 115 -2.97 15.37 0.26
N ILE A 116 -2.25 14.44 0.90
CA ILE A 116 -1.44 13.42 0.22
C ILE A 116 -2.37 12.49 -0.56
N LYS A 117 -2.12 12.37 -1.87
CA LYS A 117 -2.92 11.52 -2.77
C LYS A 117 -2.15 10.28 -3.20
N ASN A 118 -2.88 9.20 -3.45
CA ASN A 118 -2.34 7.97 -4.02
C ASN A 118 -1.56 8.19 -5.32
N THR A 119 -1.95 9.20 -6.12
CA THR A 119 -1.30 9.53 -7.40
C THR A 119 0.13 10.01 -7.20
N GLU A 120 0.42 10.71 -6.11
CA GLU A 120 1.76 11.20 -5.79
C GLU A 120 2.66 10.04 -5.35
N ILE A 121 2.14 9.16 -4.50
CA ILE A 121 2.84 7.95 -4.05
C ILE A 121 3.11 7.03 -5.25
N ALA A 122 2.11 6.81 -6.10
CA ALA A 122 2.25 5.98 -7.30
C ALA A 122 3.28 6.55 -8.27
N LYS A 123 3.30 7.88 -8.46
CA LYS A 123 4.29 8.56 -9.30
C LYS A 123 5.69 8.46 -8.71
N HIS A 124 5.84 8.63 -7.40
CA HIS A 124 7.12 8.54 -6.72
C HIS A 124 7.75 7.15 -6.81
N LEU A 125 6.92 6.10 -6.71
CA LEU A 125 7.34 4.71 -6.82
C LEU A 125 7.30 4.16 -8.26
N SER A 126 6.95 5.00 -9.25
CA SER A 126 6.76 4.59 -10.65
C SER A 126 5.91 3.32 -10.80
N LEU A 127 4.78 3.26 -10.07
CA LEU A 127 3.92 2.07 -10.05
C LEU A 127 3.21 1.88 -11.39
N PRO A 128 3.22 0.66 -11.96
CA PRO A 128 2.41 0.36 -13.13
C PRO A 128 0.91 0.39 -12.78
N PRO A 129 0.00 0.59 -13.76
CA PRO A 129 -1.44 0.70 -13.51
C PRO A 129 -2.04 -0.44 -12.68
N VAL A 130 -1.53 -1.67 -12.84
CA VAL A 130 -1.99 -2.87 -12.13
C VAL A 130 -1.74 -2.80 -10.61
N LYS A 131 -0.80 -1.97 -10.17
CA LYS A 131 -0.37 -1.83 -8.76
C LYS A 131 -0.83 -0.54 -8.09
N LEU A 132 -1.72 0.23 -8.72
CA LEU A 132 -2.25 1.47 -8.14
C LEU A 132 -3.09 1.24 -6.86
N HIS A 133 -3.67 0.04 -6.66
CA HIS A 133 -4.36 -0.28 -5.40
C HIS A 133 -3.43 -0.20 -4.18
N CYS A 134 -2.12 -0.43 -4.35
CA CYS A 134 -1.15 -0.33 -3.26
C CYS A 134 -0.98 1.11 -2.75
N SER A 135 -1.02 2.10 -3.66
CA SER A 135 -0.97 3.51 -3.27
C SER A 135 -2.30 4.01 -2.71
N MET A 136 -3.43 3.48 -3.19
CA MET A 136 -4.75 3.75 -2.62
C MET A 136 -4.85 3.24 -1.18
N LEU A 137 -4.37 2.01 -0.92
CA LEU A 137 -4.32 1.46 0.44
C LEU A 137 -3.51 2.33 1.40
N ALA A 138 -2.40 2.90 0.94
CA ALA A 138 -1.57 3.79 1.75
C ALA A 138 -2.29 5.12 2.07
N GLU A 139 -2.97 5.72 1.08
CA GLU A 139 -3.80 6.91 1.29
C GLU A 139 -4.95 6.64 2.29
N ASP A 140 -5.64 5.52 2.14
CA ASP A 140 -6.74 5.13 3.03
C ASP A 140 -6.23 4.89 4.45
N ALA A 141 -5.05 4.27 4.60
CA ALA A 141 -4.43 4.05 5.90
C ALA A 141 -4.10 5.37 6.62
N ILE A 142 -3.58 6.36 5.88
CA ILE A 142 -3.29 7.69 6.39
C ILE A 142 -4.58 8.35 6.91
N LYS A 143 -5.63 8.38 6.09
CA LYS A 143 -6.92 8.99 6.46
C LYS A 143 -7.53 8.30 7.67
N ALA A 144 -7.48 6.97 7.72
CA ALA A 144 -7.98 6.20 8.85
C ALA A 144 -7.21 6.51 10.15
N ALA A 145 -5.89 6.66 10.07
CA ALA A 145 -5.06 6.99 11.22
C ALA A 145 -5.35 8.41 11.75
N VAL A 146 -5.49 9.40 10.87
CA VAL A 146 -5.85 10.78 11.25
C VAL A 146 -7.23 10.82 11.91
N LYS A 147 -8.22 10.16 11.31
CA LYS A 147 -9.58 10.07 11.86
C LYS A 147 -9.61 9.44 13.25
N ASP A 148 -8.78 8.43 13.51
CA ASP A 148 -8.66 7.82 14.84
C ASP A 148 -8.11 8.83 15.87
N VAL A 149 -7.11 9.65 15.52
CA VAL A 149 -6.61 10.70 16.43
C VAL A 149 -7.67 11.75 16.70
N GLU A 150 -8.36 12.24 15.68
CA GLU A 150 -9.43 13.22 15.83
C GLU A 150 -10.54 12.68 16.74
N ALA A 151 -10.95 11.41 16.55
CA ALA A 151 -11.94 10.76 17.39
C ALA A 151 -11.47 10.62 18.85
N LYS A 152 -10.20 10.29 19.08
CA LYS A 152 -9.61 10.21 20.43
C LYS A 152 -9.55 11.59 21.09
N ARG A 153 -9.12 12.62 20.38
CA ARG A 153 -9.08 14.02 20.86
C ARG A 153 -10.47 14.55 21.19
N ALA A 154 -11.46 14.26 20.35
CA ALA A 154 -12.86 14.63 20.60
C ALA A 154 -13.40 13.98 21.89
N LYS A 155 -13.05 12.71 22.16
CA LYS A 155 -13.42 12.03 23.41
C LYS A 155 -12.75 12.63 24.64
N LEU A 156 -11.48 13.02 24.54
CA LEU A 156 -10.75 13.67 25.64
C LEU A 156 -11.34 15.04 25.96
N ASN A 157 -11.61 15.85 24.93
CA ASN A 157 -12.18 17.20 25.10
C ASN A 157 -13.67 17.18 25.48
N GLY A 158 -14.40 16.12 25.12
CA GLY A 158 -15.81 15.93 25.50
C GLY A 158 -16.03 15.34 26.88
N SER A 159 -14.98 14.86 27.55
CA SER A 159 -15.04 14.28 28.90
C SER A 159 -15.02 15.33 30.03
N GLU A 160 -14.89 16.62 29.72
CA GLU A 160 -14.92 17.73 30.69
C GLU A 160 -16.33 18.32 30.91
N ALA A 161 -17.39 17.67 30.42
CA ALA A 161 -18.77 18.07 30.68
C ALA A 161 -19.59 16.90 31.26
N ALA A 162 -19.29 16.52 32.50
CA ALA A 162 -20.26 15.84 33.35
C ALA A 162 -20.80 16.86 34.37
N PRO A 163 -22.11 17.20 34.37
CA PRO A 163 -22.75 17.65 35.58
C PRO A 163 -23.27 16.44 36.36
N ALA A 164 -22.97 16.52 37.65
CA ALA A 164 -23.37 15.64 38.73
C ALA A 164 -24.88 15.44 38.88
N ASP A 165 -25.21 14.32 39.53
CA ASP A 165 -26.35 14.07 40.41
C ASP A 165 -27.66 14.84 40.19
N LYS A 166 -28.71 14.08 39.88
CA LYS A 166 -29.93 14.12 40.70
C LYS A 166 -30.44 12.70 40.95
N ALA A 167 -30.20 12.25 42.18
CA ALA A 167 -31.10 11.37 42.91
C ALA A 167 -32.44 12.08 43.23
N ALA A 168 -33.45 11.29 43.60
CA ALA A 168 -34.85 11.62 43.97
C ALA A 168 -35.79 11.83 42.77
N ASP A 169 -36.99 11.23 42.65
CA ASP A 169 -38.00 10.74 43.61
C ASP A 169 -38.74 9.53 42.93
N ALA A 170 -39.05 8.44 43.65
CA ALA A 170 -40.36 8.11 44.24
C ALA A 170 -41.49 7.83 43.22
#